data_AF-A0A4C1YEL1-F1
#
_entry.id   AF-A0A4C1YEL1-F1
#
_cell.length_a   1.000
_cell.length_b   1.000
_cell.length_c   1.000
_cell.angle_alpha   90.00
_cell.angle_beta   90.00
_cell.angle_gamma   90.00
#
_symmetry.space_group_name_H-M   'P 1'
#
loop_
_entity.id
_entity.type
_entity.pdbx_description
1 polymer ?
#
loop_
_entity_poly.entity_id
_entity_poly.type
_entity_poly.pdbx_seq_one_letter_code
_entity_poly.pdbx_strand_id
1 'polypeptide(L)'
;MNRVTWCNFMLTRCKEWASNLVWDIVTVSVTSTPLGAVYGGPHETHMSILGFDLVLHFSEYFPTHEYTPKHDFNPMDCTDIVMGTARGNYHRILDYYTRDRSTPRVDTFWGGHDDLTASSGFEENGVTTLMFRKKIQAKEPTDHGIVDDIMHLIWARGQEPEKYVHRPPSGLEKEAAQVKDFYRQDEIKYHGHGDQRGVTSINFFEESSSQLTGGVLPLEGKCGGMWRHPANCDVTNRTCEYVATWQYLGLKRGKDSIKFTIMTKNTNTWTGIGFSNDKKMSQTDAIIGWVDPRSGRPFIMDTWVTGYAAPKVDQHQNLVGDSGSVSDGITTLSFTRKRDTKDQKDLAFTDEQCLYMMFVVKGGAFDAVNKRTSKHLQTPVVTESRVCIRPCGPGPYLNSYASTINMVKM
;
A
#
# COMPACT_ATOMS: atom_id res chain seq x y z
N MET A 1 -30.03 24.23 -20.76
CA MET A 1 -28.65 23.78 -20.44
C MET A 1 -28.65 22.27 -20.37
N ASN A 2 -27.87 21.59 -21.22
CA ASN A 2 -27.80 20.13 -21.23
C ASN A 2 -27.05 19.64 -19.97
N ARG A 3 -27.39 18.47 -19.43
CA ARG A 3 -26.76 17.94 -18.19
C ARG A 3 -25.22 17.77 -18.30
N VAL A 4 -24.68 17.72 -19.50
CA VAL A 4 -23.22 17.77 -19.79
C VAL A 4 -22.62 19.10 -19.33
N THR A 5 -23.32 20.21 -19.55
CA THR A 5 -22.91 21.54 -19.09
C THR A 5 -22.92 21.65 -17.56
N TRP A 6 -23.67 20.79 -16.86
CA TRP A 6 -23.78 20.80 -15.40
C TRP A 6 -22.69 19.97 -14.68
N CYS A 7 -22.34 18.77 -15.18
CA CYS A 7 -21.14 18.07 -14.65
C CYS A 7 -19.86 18.87 -14.97
N ASN A 8 -19.78 19.50 -16.16
CA ASN A 8 -18.67 20.41 -16.47
C ASN A 8 -18.65 21.64 -15.56
N PHE A 9 -19.79 22.26 -15.24
CA PHE A 9 -19.84 23.42 -14.33
C PHE A 9 -19.39 23.09 -12.90
N MET A 10 -19.63 21.87 -12.42
CA MET A 10 -19.14 21.37 -11.12
C MET A 10 -17.63 21.09 -11.15
N LEU A 11 -17.12 20.47 -12.22
CA LEU A 11 -15.67 20.21 -12.41
C LEU A 11 -14.85 21.51 -12.51
N THR A 12 -15.38 22.57 -13.13
CA THR A 12 -14.69 23.88 -13.18
C THR A 12 -14.59 24.54 -11.80
N ARG A 13 -15.59 24.38 -10.92
CA ARG A 13 -15.55 24.96 -9.56
C ARG A 13 -14.77 24.13 -8.54
N CYS A 14 -14.65 22.82 -8.72
CA CYS A 14 -13.66 22.03 -7.98
C CYS A 14 -12.22 22.44 -8.31
N LYS A 15 -11.93 22.86 -9.55
CA LYS A 15 -10.61 23.41 -9.93
C LYS A 15 -10.31 24.77 -9.29
N GLU A 16 -11.31 25.66 -9.15
CA GLU A 16 -11.13 26.97 -8.50
C GLU A 16 -10.88 26.88 -6.98
N TRP A 17 -11.30 25.78 -6.33
CA TRP A 17 -11.00 25.52 -4.92
C TRP A 17 -9.54 25.08 -4.66
N ALA A 18 -8.82 24.60 -5.68
CA ALA A 18 -7.48 24.02 -5.52
C ALA A 18 -6.31 24.90 -5.99
N SER A 19 -6.56 26.05 -6.63
CA SER A 19 -5.51 26.82 -7.33
C SER A 19 -5.14 28.19 -6.74
N ASN A 20 -5.65 28.57 -5.57
CA ASN A 20 -5.27 29.84 -4.94
C ASN A 20 -4.57 29.63 -3.58
N LEU A 21 -3.30 29.24 -3.62
CA LEU A 21 -2.31 29.53 -2.57
C LEU A 21 -0.90 29.32 -3.16
N VAL A 22 -0.41 30.34 -3.87
CA VAL A 22 1.02 30.53 -4.12
C VAL A 22 1.51 31.61 -3.14
N TRP A 23 2.62 31.28 -2.49
CA TRP A 23 3.27 31.91 -1.35
C TRP A 23 3.58 33.41 -1.51
N ASP A 24 3.36 34.17 -0.43
CA ASP A 24 4.31 35.18 0.01
C ASP A 24 4.55 35.03 1.53
N ILE A 25 5.81 35.08 1.91
CA ILE A 25 6.31 34.83 3.26
C ILE A 25 5.82 35.93 4.21
N VAL A 26 4.90 35.60 5.12
CA VAL A 26 4.73 36.29 6.40
C VAL A 26 4.43 35.24 7.47
N THR A 27 5.28 35.16 8.48
CA THR A 27 5.09 34.31 9.66
C THR A 27 3.82 34.74 10.39
N VAL A 28 2.79 33.87 10.45
CA VAL A 28 1.59 34.10 11.28
C VAL A 28 1.47 32.93 12.26
N SER A 29 1.66 33.22 13.54
CA SER A 29 1.39 32.31 14.63
C SER A 29 -0.11 32.26 14.93
N VAL A 30 -0.74 31.11 14.75
CA VAL A 30 -2.15 30.88 15.13
C VAL A 30 -2.18 29.95 16.34
N THR A 31 -2.66 30.46 17.48
CA THR A 31 -3.00 29.63 18.64
C THR A 31 -4.46 29.19 18.55
N SER A 32 -4.71 27.88 18.45
CA SER A 32 -6.05 27.31 18.54
C SER A 32 -6.28 26.73 19.94
N THR A 33 -7.28 27.21 20.67
CA THR A 33 -7.87 26.50 21.81
C THR A 33 -9.09 25.71 21.34
N PRO A 34 -9.27 24.45 21.77
CA PRO A 34 -10.39 23.62 21.29
C PRO A 34 -11.65 23.91 22.12
N LEU A 35 -12.77 24.21 21.46
CA LEU A 35 -14.10 24.06 22.05
C LEU A 35 -15.02 23.32 21.08
N GLY A 36 -15.81 22.43 21.68
CA GLY A 36 -16.48 21.30 21.05
C GLY A 36 -17.57 21.65 20.04
N ALA A 37 -17.90 20.62 19.26
CA ALA A 37 -18.94 20.59 18.25
C ALA A 37 -20.31 21.06 18.79
N VAL A 38 -20.92 22.03 18.10
CA VAL A 38 -22.38 22.24 18.06
C VAL A 38 -22.78 22.71 16.66
N TYR A 39 -23.79 22.04 16.09
CA TYR A 39 -24.45 22.42 14.86
C TYR A 39 -25.12 23.80 15.00
N GLY A 40 -24.87 24.68 14.02
CA GLY A 40 -25.74 25.82 13.70
C GLY A 40 -25.40 27.14 14.40
N GLY A 41 -24.57 27.95 13.76
CA GLY A 41 -24.37 29.37 14.05
C GLY A 41 -23.15 29.92 13.30
N PRO A 42 -23.17 31.17 12.79
CA PRO A 42 -22.02 31.74 12.10
C PRO A 42 -20.87 31.94 13.11
N HIS A 43 -19.70 31.39 12.79
CA HIS A 43 -18.46 31.68 13.50
C HIS A 43 -17.79 32.90 12.88
N GLU A 44 -17.69 33.99 13.63
CA GLU A 44 -16.94 35.19 13.23
C GLU A 44 -15.46 35.02 13.58
N THR A 45 -14.57 35.23 12.61
CA THR A 45 -13.12 35.29 12.85
C THR A 45 -12.63 36.64 12.33
N HIS A 46 -12.12 37.50 13.22
CA HIS A 46 -11.59 38.81 12.87
C HIS A 46 -10.11 38.70 12.51
N MET A 47 -9.74 39.16 11.31
CA MET A 47 -8.34 39.30 10.88
C MET A 47 -8.08 40.78 10.59
N SER A 48 -7.18 41.40 11.36
CA SER A 48 -6.78 42.80 11.16
C SER A 48 -5.47 42.88 10.38
N ILE A 49 -5.53 43.44 9.16
CA ILE A 49 -4.37 43.87 8.39
C ILE A 49 -4.63 45.31 7.94
N LEU A 50 -3.65 46.18 8.20
CA LEU A 50 -3.53 47.59 7.83
C LEU A 50 -4.66 48.16 6.93
N GLY A 51 -5.69 48.70 7.56
CA GLY A 51 -6.47 49.82 7.02
C GLY A 51 -7.60 49.52 6.03
N PHE A 52 -7.98 48.26 5.77
CA PHE A 52 -9.19 47.96 5.01
C PHE A 52 -10.02 46.86 5.69
N ASP A 53 -11.22 47.21 6.13
CA ASP A 53 -12.24 46.26 6.56
C ASP A 53 -12.85 45.58 5.32
N LEU A 54 -12.30 44.44 4.93
CA LEU A 54 -12.89 43.59 3.90
C LEU A 54 -13.80 42.54 4.57
N VAL A 55 -15.10 42.79 4.58
CA VAL A 55 -16.09 41.80 5.03
C VAL A 55 -16.32 40.78 3.92
N LEU A 56 -15.65 39.63 3.96
CA LEU A 56 -15.92 38.51 3.06
C LEU A 56 -17.19 37.78 3.50
N HIS A 57 -18.30 37.98 2.77
CA HIS A 57 -19.48 37.13 2.86
C HIS A 57 -19.26 35.87 2.03
N PHE A 58 -18.91 34.75 2.66
CA PHE A 58 -19.03 33.44 2.03
C PHE A 58 -20.46 32.93 2.20
N SER A 59 -21.27 33.07 1.16
CA SER A 59 -22.52 32.33 0.99
C SER A 59 -22.39 31.50 -0.29
N GLU A 60 -21.76 30.33 -0.19
CA GLU A 60 -21.75 29.35 -1.28
C GLU A 60 -22.95 28.42 -1.13
N TYR A 61 -24.08 28.80 -1.72
CA TYR A 61 -25.15 27.86 -2.05
C TYR A 61 -25.19 27.66 -3.56
N PHE A 62 -25.11 26.40 -4.01
CA PHE A 62 -25.29 26.02 -5.42
C PHE A 62 -26.62 26.59 -5.95
N PRO A 63 -26.66 27.19 -7.16
CA PRO A 63 -27.89 27.71 -7.73
C PRO A 63 -28.89 26.55 -7.91
N THR A 64 -29.99 26.62 -7.17
CA THR A 64 -31.05 25.61 -7.20
C THR A 64 -31.80 25.73 -8.53
N HIS A 65 -31.81 24.64 -9.29
CA HIS A 65 -32.67 24.51 -10.46
C HIS A 65 -33.28 23.10 -10.53
N GLU A 66 -34.23 22.89 -11.43
CA GLU A 66 -35.01 21.66 -11.51
C GLU A 66 -34.18 20.37 -11.66
N TYR A 67 -32.96 20.46 -12.20
CA TYR A 67 -32.07 19.30 -12.38
C TYR A 67 -30.90 19.26 -11.38
N THR A 68 -30.89 20.11 -10.35
CA THR A 68 -29.94 19.98 -9.24
C THR A 68 -30.16 18.62 -8.55
N PRO A 69 -29.11 17.80 -8.36
CA PRO A 69 -29.24 16.51 -7.70
C PRO A 69 -29.87 16.66 -6.32
N LYS A 70 -30.94 15.90 -6.06
CA LYS A 70 -31.67 15.90 -4.78
C LYS A 70 -31.09 14.93 -3.75
N HIS A 71 -30.11 14.13 -4.16
CA HIS A 71 -29.46 13.08 -3.39
C HIS A 71 -27.95 13.11 -3.66
N ASP A 72 -27.18 12.52 -2.75
CA ASP A 72 -25.73 12.36 -2.90
C ASP A 72 -25.38 11.59 -4.18
N PHE A 73 -24.25 11.96 -4.78
CA PHE A 73 -23.75 11.31 -5.99
C PHE A 73 -23.49 9.82 -5.78
N ASN A 74 -23.82 9.03 -6.79
CA ASN A 74 -23.42 7.63 -6.84
C ASN A 74 -21.91 7.53 -7.16
N PRO A 75 -21.20 6.51 -6.65
CA PRO A 75 -19.80 6.28 -7.00
C PRO A 75 -19.50 6.03 -8.48
N MET A 76 -20.51 5.75 -9.30
CA MET A 76 -20.41 5.63 -10.77
C MET A 76 -20.77 6.93 -11.50
N ASP A 77 -21.15 8.00 -10.80
CA ASP A 77 -21.49 9.26 -11.47
C ASP A 77 -20.21 9.97 -11.91
N CYS A 78 -20.21 10.48 -13.14
CA CYS A 78 -19.10 11.22 -13.77
C CYS A 78 -17.72 10.55 -13.54
N THR A 79 -17.56 9.32 -14.03
CA THR A 79 -16.36 8.48 -13.81
C THR A 79 -15.62 8.16 -15.12
N ASP A 80 -14.31 8.41 -15.12
CA ASP A 80 -13.31 8.02 -16.12
C ASP A 80 -12.88 6.55 -15.91
N ILE A 81 -12.98 5.72 -16.95
CA ILE A 81 -12.88 4.26 -16.88
C ILE A 81 -12.10 3.70 -18.08
N VAL A 82 -11.02 2.98 -17.81
CA VAL A 82 -10.40 2.11 -18.82
C VAL A 82 -11.01 0.72 -18.73
N MET A 83 -11.56 0.21 -19.84
CA MET A 83 -12.12 -1.15 -19.90
C MET A 83 -11.40 -1.98 -20.95
N GLY A 84 -11.25 -3.28 -20.68
CA GLY A 84 -10.73 -4.18 -21.70
C GLY A 84 -11.06 -5.65 -21.50
N THR A 85 -10.79 -6.41 -22.56
CA THR A 85 -10.93 -7.86 -22.66
C THR A 85 -9.70 -8.44 -23.34
N ALA A 86 -9.37 -9.70 -23.04
CA ALA A 86 -8.36 -10.46 -23.77
C ALA A 86 -8.81 -11.91 -23.97
N ARG A 87 -8.32 -12.54 -25.04
CA ARG A 87 -8.50 -13.95 -25.36
C ARG A 87 -7.27 -14.46 -26.09
N GLY A 88 -6.54 -15.39 -25.48
CA GLY A 88 -5.21 -15.79 -25.97
C GLY A 88 -4.31 -14.55 -26.09
N ASN A 89 -3.76 -14.29 -27.27
CA ASN A 89 -2.93 -13.10 -27.52
C ASN A 89 -3.70 -11.91 -28.13
N TYR A 90 -5.04 -11.99 -28.24
CA TYR A 90 -5.87 -10.90 -28.72
C TYR A 90 -6.41 -10.10 -27.55
N HIS A 91 -6.45 -8.78 -27.68
CA HIS A 91 -7.02 -7.90 -26.67
C HIS A 91 -7.77 -6.72 -27.29
N ARG A 92 -8.68 -6.15 -26.50
CA ARG A 92 -9.27 -4.85 -26.75
C ARG A 92 -9.30 -4.08 -25.45
N ILE A 93 -8.63 -2.93 -25.40
CA ILE A 93 -8.61 -2.03 -24.24
C ILE A 93 -8.85 -0.63 -24.79
N LEU A 94 -9.84 0.08 -24.24
CA LEU A 94 -10.25 1.40 -24.70
C LEU A 94 -10.59 2.30 -23.51
N ASP A 95 -10.57 3.61 -23.76
CA ASP A 95 -11.01 4.65 -22.83
C ASP A 95 -12.54 4.84 -22.87
N TYR A 96 -13.15 4.88 -21.68
CA TYR A 96 -14.59 5.00 -21.48
C TYR A 96 -14.91 6.01 -20.39
N TYR A 97 -16.10 6.58 -20.51
CA TYR A 97 -16.66 7.46 -19.51
C TYR A 97 -18.11 7.09 -19.25
N THR A 98 -18.50 7.24 -17.99
CA THR A 98 -19.90 7.20 -17.62
C THR A 98 -20.30 8.45 -16.86
N ARG A 99 -21.47 8.99 -17.23
CA ARG A 99 -22.08 10.13 -16.53
C ARG A 99 -22.78 9.68 -15.26
N ASP A 100 -23.29 8.46 -15.24
CA ASP A 100 -24.16 7.93 -14.20
C ASP A 100 -24.04 6.41 -14.10
N ARG A 101 -24.99 5.76 -13.41
CA ARG A 101 -25.05 4.29 -13.25
C ARG A 101 -25.34 3.51 -14.54
N SER A 102 -25.40 4.18 -15.70
CA SER A 102 -25.53 3.53 -17.00
C SER A 102 -24.25 2.81 -17.43
N THR A 103 -24.37 1.99 -18.47
CA THR A 103 -23.23 1.31 -19.08
C THR A 103 -22.24 2.34 -19.62
N PRO A 104 -20.95 2.30 -19.22
CA PRO A 104 -19.93 3.20 -19.75
C PRO A 104 -19.89 3.18 -21.28
N ARG A 105 -19.62 4.34 -21.88
CA ARG A 105 -19.49 4.52 -23.33
C ARG A 105 -18.09 4.99 -23.63
N VAL A 106 -17.58 4.62 -24.81
CA VAL A 106 -16.29 5.11 -25.29
C VAL A 106 -16.29 6.64 -25.28
N ASP A 107 -15.17 7.26 -24.92
CA ASP A 107 -15.11 8.70 -24.62
C ASP A 107 -15.59 9.60 -25.75
N THR A 108 -15.34 9.19 -27.00
CA THR A 108 -15.84 9.85 -28.22
C THR A 108 -17.35 10.06 -28.23
N PHE A 109 -18.13 9.23 -27.53
CA PHE A 109 -19.57 9.40 -27.40
C PHE A 109 -19.94 10.65 -26.60
N TRP A 110 -19.09 11.03 -25.64
CA TRP A 110 -19.28 12.18 -24.76
C TRP A 110 -18.49 13.41 -25.19
N GLY A 111 -17.83 13.34 -26.36
CA GLY A 111 -17.03 14.41 -26.92
C GLY A 111 -15.57 14.46 -26.45
N GLY A 112 -15.09 13.39 -25.80
CA GLY A 112 -13.67 13.17 -25.54
C GLY A 112 -13.00 12.28 -26.59
N HIS A 113 -11.81 11.77 -26.30
CA HIS A 113 -10.99 10.94 -27.16
C HIS A 113 -10.45 9.74 -26.38
N ASP A 114 -9.90 8.76 -27.10
CA ASP A 114 -9.15 7.68 -26.46
C ASP A 114 -7.75 8.19 -26.07
N ASP A 115 -7.51 8.36 -24.77
CA ASP A 115 -6.25 8.92 -24.25
C ASP A 115 -5.20 7.85 -23.90
N LEU A 116 -5.43 6.60 -24.27
CA LEU A 116 -4.47 5.52 -24.12
C LEU A 116 -3.34 5.64 -25.16
N THR A 117 -2.11 5.78 -24.66
CA THR A 117 -0.89 5.88 -25.47
C THR A 117 -0.20 4.54 -25.74
N ALA A 118 -0.64 3.49 -25.06
CA ALA A 118 -0.26 2.10 -25.30
C ALA A 118 -1.28 1.18 -24.63
N SER A 119 -1.55 0.03 -25.24
CA SER A 119 -2.34 -1.02 -24.63
C SER A 119 -1.87 -2.40 -25.10
N SER A 120 -1.87 -3.36 -24.19
CA SER A 120 -1.54 -4.76 -24.45
C SER A 120 -2.37 -5.64 -23.54
N GLY A 121 -2.79 -6.81 -24.00
CA GLY A 121 -3.46 -7.76 -23.14
C GLY A 121 -3.31 -9.17 -23.66
N PHE A 122 -3.38 -10.13 -22.74
CA PHE A 122 -3.39 -11.54 -23.07
C PHE A 122 -4.14 -12.33 -22.00
N GLU A 123 -4.58 -13.53 -22.36
CA GLU A 123 -5.18 -14.49 -21.47
C GLU A 123 -4.39 -15.80 -21.54
N GLU A 124 -3.85 -16.23 -20.40
CA GLU A 124 -3.10 -17.49 -20.27
C GLU A 124 -3.48 -18.18 -18.96
N ASN A 125 -3.73 -19.50 -19.01
CA ASN A 125 -4.06 -20.32 -17.84
C ASN A 125 -5.24 -19.78 -17.00
N GLY A 126 -6.25 -19.19 -17.66
CA GLY A 126 -7.41 -18.60 -16.99
C GLY A 126 -7.16 -17.26 -16.30
N VAL A 127 -6.02 -16.61 -16.58
CA VAL A 127 -5.68 -15.28 -16.07
C VAL A 127 -5.66 -14.28 -17.22
N THR A 128 -6.54 -13.28 -17.16
CA THR A 128 -6.53 -12.13 -18.07
C THR A 128 -5.60 -11.05 -17.53
N THR A 129 -4.58 -10.68 -18.30
CA THR A 129 -3.68 -9.57 -18.00
C THR A 129 -3.93 -8.44 -18.99
N LEU A 130 -4.23 -7.24 -18.48
CA LEU A 130 -4.41 -6.03 -19.27
C LEU A 130 -3.39 -4.99 -18.82
N MET A 131 -2.73 -4.36 -19.79
CA MET A 131 -1.75 -3.31 -19.60
C MET A 131 -2.16 -2.12 -20.45
N PHE A 132 -2.11 -0.93 -19.87
CA PHE A 132 -2.38 0.30 -20.59
C PHE A 132 -1.51 1.44 -20.05
N ARG A 133 -1.34 2.49 -20.87
CA ARG A 133 -0.61 3.69 -20.50
C ARG A 133 -1.44 4.93 -20.84
N LYS A 134 -1.96 5.61 -19.83
CA LYS A 134 -2.69 6.89 -19.96
C LYS A 134 -1.78 8.05 -19.56
N LYS A 135 -2.02 9.25 -20.09
CA LYS A 135 -1.34 10.47 -19.63
C LYS A 135 -1.92 10.90 -18.29
N ILE A 136 -1.08 11.43 -17.40
CA ILE A 136 -1.52 11.90 -16.07
C ILE A 136 -2.34 13.19 -16.12
N GLN A 137 -2.12 14.04 -17.11
CA GLN A 137 -2.83 15.31 -17.23
C GLN A 137 -4.11 15.14 -18.06
N ALA A 138 -5.26 15.35 -17.42
CA ALA A 138 -6.55 15.45 -18.11
C ALA A 138 -6.62 16.68 -19.00
N LYS A 139 -7.07 16.49 -20.24
CA LYS A 139 -7.26 17.58 -21.21
C LYS A 139 -8.73 17.78 -21.56
N GLU A 140 -9.56 16.79 -21.25
CA GLU A 140 -10.93 16.71 -21.72
C GLU A 140 -11.91 16.60 -20.54
N PRO A 141 -13.19 16.96 -20.72
CA PRO A 141 -14.19 16.87 -19.66
C PRO A 141 -14.51 15.43 -19.21
N THR A 142 -14.16 14.43 -20.01
CA THR A 142 -14.34 13.01 -19.70
C THR A 142 -13.18 12.41 -18.92
N ASP A 143 -12.07 13.14 -18.80
CA ASP A 143 -10.87 12.67 -18.13
C ASP A 143 -10.78 13.12 -16.68
N HIS A 144 -10.24 12.24 -15.85
CA HIS A 144 -9.72 12.61 -14.53
C HIS A 144 -8.20 12.74 -14.58
N GLY A 145 -7.70 13.90 -14.15
CA GLY A 145 -6.27 14.12 -13.99
C GLY A 145 -5.76 13.30 -12.82
N ILE A 146 -4.68 12.57 -13.03
CA ILE A 146 -3.92 11.95 -11.95
C ILE A 146 -2.95 13.04 -11.46
N VAL A 147 -3.16 13.51 -10.24
CA VAL A 147 -2.36 14.55 -9.58
C VAL A 147 -1.75 14.02 -8.28
N ASP A 148 -0.81 14.76 -7.70
CA ASP A 148 -0.18 14.42 -6.42
C ASP A 148 -1.13 14.67 -5.25
N ASP A 149 -2.15 13.83 -5.17
CA ASP A 149 -3.14 13.78 -4.11
C ASP A 149 -3.81 12.39 -4.11
N ILE A 150 -4.60 12.11 -3.07
CA ILE A 150 -5.37 10.88 -2.95
C ILE A 150 -6.42 10.82 -4.06
N MET A 151 -6.25 9.86 -4.97
CA MET A 151 -7.22 9.52 -6.01
C MET A 151 -8.10 8.35 -5.54
N HIS A 152 -9.41 8.46 -5.71
CA HIS A 152 -10.33 7.34 -5.52
C HIS A 152 -10.35 6.46 -6.76
N LEU A 153 -10.11 5.16 -6.57
CA LEU A 153 -10.15 4.17 -7.64
C LEU A 153 -11.30 3.20 -7.39
N ILE A 154 -12.05 2.92 -8.46
CA ILE A 154 -12.96 1.79 -8.51
C ILE A 154 -12.41 0.75 -9.49
N TRP A 155 -12.71 -0.52 -9.24
CA TRP A 155 -12.36 -1.59 -10.15
C TRP A 155 -13.48 -2.62 -10.22
N ALA A 156 -13.53 -3.35 -11.33
CA ALA A 156 -14.50 -4.39 -11.57
C ALA A 156 -13.93 -5.48 -12.48
N ARG A 157 -14.42 -6.72 -12.34
CA ARG A 157 -14.17 -7.83 -13.25
C ARG A 157 -15.49 -8.33 -13.85
N GLY A 158 -15.42 -8.81 -15.09
CA GLY A 158 -16.57 -9.40 -15.77
C GLY A 158 -17.10 -10.66 -15.08
N GLN A 159 -18.34 -11.02 -15.41
CA GLN A 159 -18.94 -12.28 -14.98
C GLN A 159 -18.36 -13.44 -15.78
N GLU A 160 -18.11 -14.57 -15.12
CA GLU A 160 -17.78 -15.83 -15.78
C GLU A 160 -19.05 -16.68 -15.95
N PRO A 161 -19.13 -17.50 -17.02
CA PRO A 161 -20.18 -18.49 -17.16
C PRO A 161 -20.33 -19.34 -15.88
N GLU A 162 -21.57 -19.54 -15.46
CA GLU A 162 -21.95 -20.33 -14.27
C GLU A 162 -21.50 -19.76 -12.90
N LYS A 163 -20.75 -18.65 -12.87
CA LYS A 163 -20.28 -18.00 -11.63
C LYS A 163 -20.87 -16.60 -11.46
N TYR A 164 -22.17 -16.49 -11.72
CA TYR A 164 -22.89 -15.22 -11.63
C TYR A 164 -23.07 -14.77 -10.19
N VAL A 165 -22.69 -13.52 -9.89
CA VAL A 165 -22.90 -12.92 -8.57
C VAL A 165 -23.83 -11.71 -8.67
N HIS A 166 -25.13 -11.92 -8.52
CA HIS A 166 -26.13 -10.84 -8.48
C HIS A 166 -26.91 -10.83 -7.14
N ARG A 167 -27.22 -9.64 -6.62
CA ARG A 167 -28.05 -9.49 -5.41
C ARG A 167 -29.14 -8.43 -5.63
N PRO A 168 -30.43 -8.79 -5.48
CA PRO A 168 -30.97 -10.14 -5.22
C PRO A 168 -30.67 -11.13 -6.37
N PRO A 169 -30.70 -12.46 -6.17
CA PRO A 169 -30.37 -13.42 -7.23
C PRO A 169 -31.20 -13.16 -8.49
N SER A 170 -30.55 -13.11 -9.65
CA SER A 170 -31.20 -12.84 -10.93
C SER A 170 -31.99 -14.06 -11.42
N GLY A 171 -32.67 -13.93 -12.57
CA GLY A 171 -33.35 -15.06 -13.21
C GLY A 171 -32.41 -16.19 -13.60
N LEU A 172 -31.11 -15.92 -13.79
CA LEU A 172 -30.11 -16.96 -14.09
C LEU A 172 -29.83 -17.83 -12.86
N GLU A 173 -29.64 -17.22 -11.68
CA GLU A 173 -29.45 -17.96 -10.42
C GLU A 173 -30.74 -18.65 -9.94
N LYS A 174 -31.91 -18.26 -10.45
CA LYS A 174 -33.22 -18.84 -10.11
C LYS A 174 -33.78 -19.77 -11.19
N GLU A 175 -33.01 -20.07 -12.23
CA GLU A 175 -33.44 -20.88 -13.40
C GLU A 175 -34.71 -20.39 -14.12
N ALA A 176 -35.10 -19.14 -13.88
CA ALA A 176 -36.31 -18.51 -14.44
C ALA A 176 -36.01 -17.65 -15.68
N ALA A 177 -34.74 -17.55 -16.09
CA ALA A 177 -34.34 -16.77 -17.25
C ALA A 177 -34.76 -17.44 -18.56
N GLN A 178 -35.43 -16.69 -19.44
CA GLN A 178 -35.75 -17.13 -20.81
C GLN A 178 -34.49 -17.34 -21.66
N VAL A 179 -33.43 -16.56 -21.38
CA VAL A 179 -32.12 -16.69 -22.01
C VAL A 179 -31.15 -17.21 -20.95
N LYS A 180 -30.88 -18.52 -20.98
CA LYS A 180 -29.99 -19.17 -20.01
C LYS A 180 -28.53 -18.73 -20.14
N ASP A 181 -28.12 -18.33 -21.34
CA ASP A 181 -26.79 -17.79 -21.64
C ASP A 181 -26.85 -16.26 -21.84
N PHE A 182 -27.37 -15.56 -20.83
CA PHE A 182 -27.49 -14.11 -20.89
C PHE A 182 -26.13 -13.42 -20.74
N TYR A 183 -25.14 -13.98 -20.03
CA TYR A 183 -23.79 -13.43 -19.99
C TYR A 183 -22.89 -14.26 -20.90
N ARG A 184 -22.95 -13.97 -22.19
CA ARG A 184 -22.08 -14.63 -23.16
C ARG A 184 -20.65 -14.18 -22.94
N GLN A 185 -19.72 -15.06 -23.33
CA GLN A 185 -18.30 -14.79 -23.23
C GLN A 185 -17.93 -13.54 -24.05
N ASP A 186 -17.01 -12.73 -23.52
CA ASP A 186 -16.49 -11.48 -24.11
C ASP A 186 -17.51 -10.34 -24.27
N GLU A 187 -18.68 -10.41 -23.62
CA GLU A 187 -19.65 -9.31 -23.62
C GLU A 187 -19.51 -8.41 -22.37
N ILE A 188 -19.50 -7.10 -22.60
CA ILE A 188 -19.53 -6.11 -21.51
C ILE A 188 -20.97 -6.03 -20.98
N LYS A 189 -21.17 -6.54 -19.76
CA LYS A 189 -22.44 -6.50 -19.03
C LYS A 189 -22.20 -6.10 -17.58
N TYR A 190 -23.24 -6.23 -16.77
CA TYR A 190 -23.19 -5.93 -15.35
C TYR A 190 -22.07 -6.71 -14.63
N HIS A 191 -21.22 -5.98 -13.91
CA HIS A 191 -20.01 -6.49 -13.24
C HIS A 191 -20.28 -7.23 -11.92
N GLY A 192 -21.53 -7.49 -11.55
CA GLY A 192 -21.87 -8.23 -10.33
C GLY A 192 -21.58 -7.55 -9.02
N HIS A 193 -21.75 -8.29 -7.92
CA HIS A 193 -21.54 -7.88 -6.54
C HIS A 193 -20.39 -8.65 -5.85
N GLY A 194 -20.07 -8.28 -4.61
CA GLY A 194 -19.05 -8.96 -3.81
C GLY A 194 -17.66 -8.79 -4.41
N ASP A 195 -16.91 -9.88 -4.48
CA ASP A 195 -15.50 -9.91 -4.92
C ASP A 195 -15.32 -9.72 -6.44
N GLN A 196 -16.34 -9.24 -7.14
CA GLN A 196 -16.26 -8.88 -8.56
C GLN A 196 -16.06 -7.37 -8.77
N ARG A 197 -16.10 -6.56 -7.72
CA ARG A 197 -15.81 -5.13 -7.78
C ARG A 197 -15.27 -4.63 -6.45
N GLY A 198 -14.63 -3.47 -6.48
CA GLY A 198 -14.15 -2.83 -5.26
C GLY A 198 -13.87 -1.35 -5.45
N VAL A 199 -13.51 -0.71 -4.34
CA VAL A 199 -13.07 0.68 -4.27
C VAL A 199 -11.81 0.74 -3.39
N THR A 200 -10.91 1.66 -3.72
CA THR A 200 -9.73 1.98 -2.93
C THR A 200 -9.33 3.44 -3.16
N SER A 201 -8.30 3.91 -2.45
CA SER A 201 -7.78 5.26 -2.56
C SER A 201 -6.24 5.20 -2.61
N ILE A 202 -5.63 5.87 -3.58
CA ILE A 202 -4.19 5.81 -3.85
C ILE A 202 -3.71 7.21 -4.26
N ASN A 203 -2.62 7.70 -3.69
CA ASN A 203 -1.86 8.80 -4.30
C ASN A 203 -0.80 8.20 -5.24
N PHE A 204 -0.87 8.53 -6.53
CA PHE A 204 0.03 7.99 -7.56
C PHE A 204 1.40 8.68 -7.60
N PHE A 205 1.54 9.86 -6.99
CA PHE A 205 2.77 10.65 -6.94
C PHE A 205 3.36 10.72 -5.54
N GLU A 206 2.69 10.13 -4.54
CA GLU A 206 3.33 9.84 -3.28
C GLU A 206 4.56 9.01 -3.60
N GLU A 207 5.70 9.71 -3.69
CA GLU A 207 7.01 9.12 -3.70
C GLU A 207 7.08 8.44 -2.36
N SER A 208 6.67 7.17 -2.36
CA SER A 208 7.08 6.26 -1.35
C SER A 208 8.60 6.33 -1.42
N SER A 209 9.21 7.09 -0.52
CA SER A 209 10.66 7.15 -0.25
C SER A 209 11.23 5.77 0.17
N SER A 210 10.46 4.70 -0.09
CA SER A 210 10.66 3.27 0.01
C SER A 210 10.76 2.57 -1.36
N GLN A 211 10.92 3.30 -2.47
CA GLN A 211 11.11 2.75 -3.82
C GLN A 211 12.54 2.26 -4.14
N LEU A 212 13.47 2.24 -3.17
CA LEU A 212 14.75 1.56 -3.40
C LEU A 212 14.68 0.04 -3.18
N THR A 213 13.64 -0.50 -2.51
CA THR A 213 13.43 -1.97 -2.40
C THR A 213 12.04 -2.31 -1.81
N GLY A 214 10.94 -2.04 -2.52
CA GLY A 214 9.62 -2.62 -2.19
C GLY A 214 9.14 -2.46 -0.74
N GLY A 215 9.21 -1.23 -0.18
CA GLY A 215 8.79 -0.95 1.20
C GLY A 215 9.91 -0.97 2.23
N VAL A 216 11.14 -1.31 1.83
CA VAL A 216 12.32 -1.30 2.70
C VAL A 216 12.99 0.08 2.69
N LEU A 217 13.27 0.60 3.89
CA LEU A 217 13.95 1.86 4.15
C LEU A 217 15.39 1.62 4.64
N PRO A 218 16.36 2.50 4.35
CA PRO A 218 17.68 2.41 4.94
C PRO A 218 17.64 2.68 6.44
N LEU A 219 18.55 2.05 7.19
CA LEU A 219 18.71 2.29 8.62
C LEU A 219 19.68 3.46 8.84
N GLU A 220 19.24 4.53 9.53
CA GLU A 220 20.08 5.72 9.74
C GLU A 220 21.40 5.41 10.47
N GLY A 221 22.51 5.89 9.91
CA GLY A 221 23.86 5.75 10.49
C GLY A 221 24.39 4.32 10.60
N LYS A 222 23.70 3.32 10.02
CA LYS A 222 24.03 1.91 10.13
C LYS A 222 23.97 1.22 8.76
N CYS A 223 24.81 0.22 8.57
CA CYS A 223 24.69 -0.67 7.41
C CYS A 223 23.52 -1.63 7.65
N GLY A 224 22.38 -1.38 7.01
CA GLY A 224 21.16 -2.12 7.27
C GLY A 224 19.92 -1.51 6.65
N GLY A 225 18.79 -2.17 6.88
CA GLY A 225 17.49 -1.72 6.43
C GLY A 225 16.42 -1.89 7.51
N MET A 226 15.25 -1.36 7.20
CA MET A 226 14.06 -1.38 8.03
C MET A 226 12.82 -1.57 7.16
N TRP A 227 11.83 -2.27 7.71
CA TRP A 227 10.49 -2.34 7.17
C TRP A 227 9.49 -2.05 8.30
N ARG A 228 8.40 -1.36 7.99
CA ARG A 228 7.40 -0.94 8.99
C ARG A 228 5.97 -1.06 8.47
N HIS A 229 5.03 -1.29 9.39
CA HIS A 229 3.61 -1.38 9.11
C HIS A 229 2.78 -0.61 10.14
N PRO A 230 1.79 0.21 9.71
CA PRO A 230 1.55 0.67 8.34
C PRO A 230 2.75 1.44 7.74
N ALA A 231 2.84 1.58 6.41
CA ALA A 231 4.05 2.14 5.78
C ALA A 231 4.35 3.60 6.19
N ASN A 232 3.29 4.38 6.45
CA ASN A 232 3.33 5.78 6.89
C ASN A 232 3.44 5.96 8.41
N CYS A 233 3.64 4.88 9.17
CA CYS A 233 3.82 4.99 10.61
C CYS A 233 5.18 5.57 11.00
N ASP A 234 5.24 6.10 12.21
CA ASP A 234 6.42 6.68 12.84
C ASP A 234 6.94 5.75 13.94
N VAL A 235 8.20 5.35 13.80
CA VAL A 235 8.89 4.45 14.72
C VAL A 235 9.22 5.15 16.05
N THR A 236 9.65 6.42 15.98
CA THR A 236 10.02 7.24 17.14
C THR A 236 8.80 7.55 17.98
N ASN A 237 7.69 7.90 17.33
CA ASN A 237 6.39 8.17 17.97
C ASN A 237 5.58 6.90 18.25
N ARG A 238 6.15 5.71 18.01
CA ARG A 238 5.53 4.39 18.31
C ARG A 238 4.14 4.21 17.71
N THR A 239 3.87 4.81 16.55
CA THR A 239 2.57 4.65 15.87
C THR A 239 2.51 3.35 15.07
N CYS A 240 3.67 2.77 14.72
CA CYS A 240 3.80 1.50 14.01
C CYS A 240 3.20 0.31 14.78
N GLU A 241 2.49 -0.55 14.05
CA GLU A 241 2.02 -1.85 14.54
C GLU A 241 3.14 -2.89 14.53
N TYR A 242 3.99 -2.86 13.50
CA TYR A 242 5.12 -3.77 13.34
C TYR A 242 6.31 -3.02 12.74
N VAL A 243 7.51 -3.31 13.22
CA VAL A 243 8.78 -2.83 12.66
C VAL A 243 9.78 -3.97 12.66
N ALA A 244 10.42 -4.24 11.53
CA ALA A 244 11.58 -5.10 11.44
C ALA A 244 12.79 -4.27 11.00
N THR A 245 13.90 -4.41 11.71
CA THR A 245 15.18 -3.82 11.31
C THR A 245 16.22 -4.93 11.19
N TRP A 246 17.16 -4.75 10.28
CA TRP A 246 18.31 -5.64 10.14
C TRP A 246 19.58 -4.82 9.96
N GLN A 247 20.59 -5.12 10.76
CA GLN A 247 21.87 -4.45 10.74
C GLN A 247 22.98 -5.46 10.43
N TYR A 248 23.75 -5.20 9.40
CA TYR A 248 24.97 -5.93 9.13
C TYR A 248 26.07 -5.55 10.13
N LEU A 249 26.74 -6.55 10.70
CA LEU A 249 27.70 -6.36 11.79
C LEU A 249 29.18 -6.30 11.35
N GLY A 250 29.47 -6.37 10.05
CA GLY A 250 30.82 -6.24 9.50
C GLY A 250 31.66 -7.52 9.49
N LEU A 251 32.61 -7.61 8.55
CA LEU A 251 33.47 -8.78 8.31
C LEU A 251 34.48 -9.07 9.45
N LYS A 252 34.97 -8.05 10.17
CA LYS A 252 36.08 -8.17 11.14
C LYS A 252 35.77 -9.01 12.37
N ARG A 253 34.50 -9.19 12.73
CA ARG A 253 34.14 -9.94 13.94
C ARG A 253 34.02 -11.45 13.70
N GLY A 254 34.52 -12.01 12.58
CA GLY A 254 34.23 -13.41 12.20
C GLY A 254 32.72 -13.69 12.08
N LYS A 255 31.95 -12.60 11.94
CA LYS A 255 30.51 -12.45 12.09
C LYS A 255 29.97 -11.81 10.82
N ASP A 256 30.14 -12.46 9.67
CA ASP A 256 29.36 -12.10 8.47
C ASP A 256 27.89 -12.38 8.80
N SER A 257 27.27 -11.43 9.49
CA SER A 257 26.11 -11.66 10.33
C SER A 257 25.25 -10.43 10.39
N ILE A 258 23.97 -10.71 10.61
CA ILE A 258 22.89 -9.75 10.57
C ILE A 258 22.23 -9.80 11.93
N LYS A 259 22.14 -8.65 12.59
CA LYS A 259 21.30 -8.48 13.77
C LYS A 259 19.92 -8.06 13.32
N PHE A 260 18.92 -8.88 13.61
CA PHE A 260 17.52 -8.56 13.39
C PHE A 260 16.90 -8.06 14.69
N THR A 261 16.04 -7.04 14.60
CA THR A 261 15.16 -6.60 15.68
C THR A 261 13.76 -6.44 15.14
N ILE A 262 12.79 -7.12 15.77
CA ILE A 262 11.36 -7.04 15.49
C ILE A 262 10.68 -6.34 16.65
N MET A 263 9.86 -5.33 16.38
CA MET A 263 9.02 -4.65 17.35
C MET A 263 7.57 -4.76 16.92
N THR A 264 6.65 -5.10 17.83
CA THR A 264 5.22 -5.17 17.52
C THR A 264 4.33 -4.78 18.69
N LYS A 265 3.18 -4.17 18.39
CA LYS A 265 2.09 -3.91 19.36
C LYS A 265 1.30 -5.17 19.72
N ASN A 266 1.43 -6.25 18.95
CA ASN A 266 0.71 -7.49 19.17
C ASN A 266 1.41 -8.36 20.23
N THR A 267 1.22 -8.02 21.51
CA THR A 267 1.98 -8.62 22.63
C THR A 267 1.55 -10.02 23.07
N ASN A 268 0.33 -10.43 22.71
CA ASN A 268 -0.26 -11.71 23.13
C ASN A 268 -0.26 -12.77 22.02
N THR A 269 0.39 -12.49 20.89
CA THR A 269 0.50 -13.40 19.75
C THR A 269 1.96 -13.65 19.41
N TRP A 270 2.24 -14.75 18.73
CA TRP A 270 3.56 -14.93 18.14
C TRP A 270 3.76 -13.96 16.96
N THR A 271 5.01 -13.64 16.66
CA THR A 271 5.41 -12.85 15.49
C THR A 271 6.69 -13.44 14.89
N GLY A 272 7.20 -12.87 13.80
CA GLY A 272 8.40 -13.36 13.18
C GLY A 272 8.74 -12.69 11.86
N ILE A 273 9.75 -13.25 11.20
CA ILE A 273 10.26 -12.84 9.90
C ILE A 273 10.66 -14.09 9.11
N GLY A 274 10.31 -14.11 7.82
CA GLY A 274 10.64 -15.20 6.90
C GLY A 274 11.53 -14.74 5.75
N PHE A 275 12.28 -15.67 5.18
CA PHE A 275 13.21 -15.50 4.07
C PHE A 275 12.91 -16.59 3.03
N SER A 276 12.68 -16.19 1.78
CA SER A 276 12.32 -17.13 0.70
C SER A 276 12.92 -16.74 -0.65
N ASN A 277 13.09 -17.72 -1.53
CA ASN A 277 13.48 -17.50 -2.93
C ASN A 277 12.31 -17.02 -3.81
N ASP A 278 11.07 -17.24 -3.36
CA ASP A 278 9.84 -16.80 -4.00
C ASP A 278 8.88 -16.10 -3.01
N LYS A 279 7.69 -15.71 -3.47
CA LYS A 279 6.68 -15.05 -2.62
C LYS A 279 5.73 -16.03 -1.91
N LYS A 280 6.02 -17.33 -1.89
CA LYS A 280 5.14 -18.37 -1.32
C LYS A 280 5.61 -18.79 0.08
N MET A 281 4.67 -19.19 0.93
CA MET A 281 4.95 -19.64 2.31
C MET A 281 5.77 -20.94 2.36
N SER A 282 5.65 -21.82 1.36
CA SER A 282 6.41 -23.07 1.28
C SER A 282 7.89 -22.82 1.01
N GLN A 283 8.75 -23.69 1.53
CA GLN A 283 10.22 -23.60 1.37
C GLN A 283 10.79 -22.26 1.88
N THR A 284 10.26 -21.81 3.01
CA THR A 284 10.65 -20.56 3.67
C THR A 284 11.41 -20.86 4.95
N ASP A 285 12.59 -20.25 5.08
CA ASP A 285 13.38 -20.14 6.31
C ASP A 285 12.76 -19.04 7.16
N ALA A 286 12.32 -19.36 8.38
CA ALA A 286 11.56 -18.44 9.20
C ALA A 286 11.99 -18.46 10.66
N ILE A 287 12.18 -17.28 11.23
CA ILE A 287 12.43 -17.09 12.65
C ILE A 287 11.16 -16.55 13.26
N ILE A 288 10.61 -17.28 14.22
CA ILE A 288 9.38 -16.93 14.92
C ILE A 288 9.59 -16.90 16.43
N GLY A 289 8.82 -16.08 17.13
CA GLY A 289 8.95 -15.95 18.56
C GLY A 289 7.82 -15.18 19.22
N TRP A 290 7.85 -15.19 20.55
CA TRP A 290 6.89 -14.51 21.42
C TRP A 290 7.52 -14.24 22.79
N VAL A 291 6.82 -13.48 23.63
CA VAL A 291 7.12 -13.35 25.05
C VAL A 291 5.91 -13.87 25.82
N ASP A 292 6.11 -14.86 26.69
CA ASP A 292 5.01 -15.44 27.48
C ASP A 292 4.53 -14.39 28.51
N PRO A 293 3.29 -13.90 28.43
CA PRO A 293 2.80 -12.84 29.30
C PRO A 293 2.73 -13.26 30.77
N ARG A 294 2.73 -14.57 31.07
CA ARG A 294 2.67 -15.11 32.44
C ARG A 294 4.03 -15.08 33.13
N SER A 295 5.11 -15.32 32.39
CA SER A 295 6.47 -15.44 32.94
C SER A 295 7.41 -14.32 32.53
N GLY A 296 7.02 -13.50 31.54
CA GLY A 296 7.88 -12.50 30.91
C GLY A 296 9.04 -13.10 30.11
N ARG A 297 9.09 -14.42 29.94
CA ARG A 297 10.20 -15.10 29.28
C ARG A 297 10.03 -15.06 27.77
N PRO A 298 11.05 -14.60 27.01
CA PRO A 298 11.03 -14.69 25.57
C PRO A 298 11.28 -16.13 25.11
N PHE A 299 10.72 -16.46 23.95
CA PHE A 299 11.06 -17.67 23.22
C PHE A 299 11.16 -17.33 21.74
N ILE A 300 12.27 -17.69 21.12
CA ILE A 300 12.57 -17.49 19.70
C ILE A 300 13.04 -18.83 19.16
N MET A 301 12.58 -19.20 17.96
CA MET A 301 12.99 -20.43 17.29
C MET A 301 13.21 -20.21 15.80
N ASP A 302 14.25 -20.86 15.32
CA ASP A 302 14.58 -21.08 13.93
C ASP A 302 13.74 -22.22 13.36
N THR A 303 13.10 -22.00 12.21
CA THR A 303 12.12 -22.94 11.65
C THR A 303 12.19 -23.02 10.14
N TRP A 304 11.86 -24.20 9.62
CA TRP A 304 11.66 -24.41 8.19
C TRP A 304 10.20 -24.68 7.86
N VAL A 305 9.64 -23.86 6.98
CA VAL A 305 8.26 -23.96 6.54
C VAL A 305 8.20 -24.77 5.25
N THR A 306 7.68 -25.99 5.33
CA THR A 306 7.61 -26.89 4.17
C THR A 306 6.40 -26.65 3.25
N GLY A 307 5.35 -26.00 3.77
CA GLY A 307 4.08 -25.76 3.08
C GLY A 307 3.09 -25.04 3.98
N TYR A 308 1.79 -25.14 3.69
CA TYR A 308 0.72 -24.54 4.49
C TYR A 308 0.43 -25.35 5.77
N ALA A 309 1.45 -25.53 6.61
CA ALA A 309 1.40 -26.24 7.89
C ALA A 309 2.16 -25.44 8.95
N ALA A 310 2.03 -25.85 10.22
CA ALA A 310 2.79 -25.24 11.31
C ALA A 310 4.32 -25.32 11.01
N PRO A 311 5.08 -24.22 11.20
CA PRO A 311 6.52 -24.23 11.00
C PRO A 311 7.19 -25.31 11.85
N LYS A 312 8.09 -26.09 11.23
CA LYS A 312 8.83 -27.12 11.95
C LYS A 312 10.10 -26.51 12.52
N VAL A 313 10.32 -26.69 13.81
CA VAL A 313 11.57 -26.27 14.47
C VAL A 313 12.75 -26.93 13.76
N ASP A 314 13.75 -26.12 13.43
CA ASP A 314 14.97 -26.63 12.82
C ASP A 314 15.85 -27.35 13.85
N GLN A 315 16.54 -28.40 13.39
CA GLN A 315 17.45 -29.19 14.22
C GLN A 315 18.68 -28.38 14.63
N HIS A 316 19.15 -27.46 13.78
CA HIS A 316 20.18 -26.50 14.16
C HIS A 316 19.55 -25.13 14.30
N GLN A 317 19.63 -24.57 15.50
CA GLN A 317 19.19 -23.22 15.77
C GLN A 317 20.37 -22.29 15.43
N ASN A 318 20.36 -21.66 14.25
CA ASN A 318 21.48 -20.86 13.75
C ASN A 318 21.49 -19.41 14.29
N LEU A 319 20.88 -19.21 15.46
CA LEU A 319 20.67 -17.92 16.12
C LEU A 319 21.66 -17.72 17.27
N VAL A 320 22.14 -16.49 17.44
CA VAL A 320 23.07 -16.10 18.51
C VAL A 320 22.57 -14.83 19.19
N GLY A 321 22.60 -14.83 20.53
CA GLY A 321 22.23 -13.66 21.33
C GLY A 321 20.77 -13.26 21.13
N ASP A 322 19.89 -14.26 21.02
CA ASP A 322 18.45 -14.06 20.98
C ASP A 322 17.94 -13.52 22.33
N SER A 323 16.97 -12.62 22.25
CA SER A 323 16.39 -11.93 23.40
C SER A 323 15.01 -11.42 23.05
N GLY A 324 14.16 -11.26 24.05
CA GLY A 324 12.90 -10.57 23.86
C GLY A 324 12.32 -10.03 25.15
N SER A 325 11.47 -9.02 25.02
CA SER A 325 10.84 -8.32 26.13
C SER A 325 9.51 -7.70 25.72
N VAL A 326 8.66 -7.41 26.71
CA VAL A 326 7.48 -6.56 26.54
C VAL A 326 7.65 -5.34 27.43
N SER A 327 7.60 -4.15 26.83
CA SER A 327 7.68 -2.87 27.54
C SER A 327 6.80 -1.86 26.81
N ASP A 328 6.05 -1.04 27.56
CA ASP A 328 5.15 -0.02 27.03
C ASP A 328 4.17 -0.52 25.96
N GLY A 329 3.66 -1.75 26.13
CA GLY A 329 2.74 -2.38 25.17
C GLY A 329 3.40 -2.83 23.86
N ILE A 330 4.73 -2.87 23.79
CA ILE A 330 5.49 -3.30 22.62
C ILE A 330 6.31 -4.53 22.96
N THR A 331 6.14 -5.59 22.18
CA THR A 331 7.04 -6.74 22.18
C THR A 331 8.23 -6.44 21.30
N THR A 332 9.44 -6.62 21.84
CA THR A 332 10.69 -6.52 21.08
C THR A 332 11.37 -7.88 21.08
N LEU A 333 11.71 -8.41 19.90
CA LEU A 333 12.54 -9.61 19.71
C LEU A 333 13.83 -9.20 18.99
N SER A 334 14.98 -9.67 19.44
CA SER A 334 16.28 -9.38 18.82
C SER A 334 17.13 -10.63 18.78
N PHE A 335 17.72 -10.93 17.63
CA PHE A 335 18.62 -12.09 17.43
C PHE A 335 19.67 -11.79 16.37
N THR A 336 20.78 -12.53 16.38
CA THR A 336 21.82 -12.44 15.35
C THR A 336 21.89 -13.75 14.57
N ARG A 337 21.93 -13.68 13.25
CA ARG A 337 22.10 -14.84 12.37
C ARG A 337 23.22 -14.56 11.38
N LYS A 338 23.99 -15.59 10.98
CA LYS A 338 24.97 -15.41 9.90
C LYS A 338 24.25 -15.13 8.58
N ARG A 339 24.90 -14.37 7.69
CA ARG A 339 24.42 -14.20 6.30
C ARG A 339 24.33 -15.53 5.57
N ASP A 340 25.29 -16.41 5.85
CA ASP A 340 25.31 -17.78 5.37
C ASP A 340 25.66 -18.70 6.56
N THR A 341 24.68 -19.48 6.98
CA THR A 341 24.80 -20.39 8.14
C THR A 341 25.36 -21.75 7.76
N LYS A 342 25.37 -22.09 6.46
CA LYS A 342 25.71 -23.41 5.90
C LYS A 342 24.76 -24.54 6.30
N ASP A 343 23.58 -24.22 6.84
CA ASP A 343 22.51 -25.18 7.06
C ASP A 343 21.64 -25.32 5.80
N GLN A 344 21.17 -26.54 5.51
CA GLN A 344 20.34 -26.84 4.34
C GLN A 344 18.93 -26.24 4.42
N LYS A 345 18.46 -25.95 5.63
CA LYS A 345 17.16 -25.36 5.91
C LYS A 345 17.23 -23.86 6.21
N ASP A 346 18.34 -23.28 5.82
CA ASP A 346 18.61 -21.86 5.95
C ASP A 346 18.89 -21.28 4.56
N LEU A 347 18.25 -20.16 4.24
CA LEU A 347 18.55 -19.43 3.02
C LEU A 347 19.58 -18.35 3.28
N ALA A 348 20.66 -18.34 2.49
CA ALA A 348 21.75 -17.40 2.63
C ALA A 348 21.48 -16.07 1.92
N PHE A 349 21.89 -14.97 2.55
CA PHE A 349 22.06 -13.67 1.91
C PHE A 349 23.52 -13.54 1.43
N THR A 350 23.80 -13.89 0.18
CA THR A 350 25.15 -13.72 -0.42
C THR A 350 25.26 -12.38 -1.15
N ASP A 351 26.37 -12.12 -1.84
CA ASP A 351 26.54 -10.89 -2.61
C ASP A 351 25.71 -10.93 -3.91
N GLU A 352 25.46 -12.13 -4.43
CA GLU A 352 24.70 -12.46 -5.63
C GLU A 352 23.26 -12.92 -5.31
N GLN A 353 23.03 -13.50 -4.13
CA GLN A 353 21.73 -14.03 -3.73
C GLN A 353 21.01 -13.09 -2.76
N CYS A 354 19.82 -12.66 -3.18
CA CYS A 354 18.90 -11.85 -2.40
C CYS A 354 17.60 -12.63 -2.20
N LEU A 355 16.88 -12.36 -1.10
CA LEU A 355 15.70 -13.12 -0.72
C LEU A 355 14.48 -12.22 -0.59
N TYR A 356 13.30 -12.76 -0.86
CA TYR A 356 12.06 -12.13 -0.43
C TYR A 356 11.98 -12.23 1.10
N MET A 357 11.59 -11.13 1.73
CA MET A 357 11.35 -11.11 3.18
C MET A 357 9.84 -11.12 3.44
N MET A 358 9.42 -11.89 4.44
CA MET A 358 8.04 -12.03 4.86
C MET A 358 7.88 -11.51 6.29
N PHE A 359 6.98 -10.56 6.50
CA PHE A 359 6.77 -9.90 7.78
C PHE A 359 5.45 -10.35 8.40
N VAL A 360 5.53 -10.99 9.58
CA VAL A 360 4.35 -11.48 10.30
C VAL A 360 3.81 -10.40 11.23
N VAL A 361 3.07 -9.44 10.66
CA VAL A 361 2.47 -8.31 11.40
C VAL A 361 1.52 -8.80 12.50
N LYS A 362 0.56 -9.66 12.13
CA LYS A 362 -0.38 -10.32 13.05
C LYS A 362 -0.22 -11.83 12.95
N GLY A 363 0.59 -12.40 13.84
CA GLY A 363 0.65 -13.85 14.01
C GLY A 363 -0.60 -14.37 14.71
N GLY A 364 -0.48 -15.44 15.47
CA GLY A 364 -1.61 -16.13 16.10
C GLY A 364 -1.36 -16.45 17.57
N ALA A 365 -2.26 -17.24 18.15
CA ALA A 365 -2.07 -17.77 19.49
C ALA A 365 -0.86 -18.71 19.54
N PHE A 366 -0.22 -18.81 20.71
CA PHE A 366 0.86 -19.75 20.97
C PHE A 366 0.62 -20.49 22.27
N ASP A 367 1.21 -21.68 22.37
CA ASP A 367 1.33 -22.44 23.60
C ASP A 367 2.79 -22.40 24.06
N ALA A 368 3.06 -21.68 25.13
CA ALA A 368 4.42 -21.50 25.64
C ALA A 368 5.04 -22.79 26.21
N VAL A 369 4.21 -23.76 26.64
CA VAL A 369 4.68 -25.02 27.22
C VAL A 369 5.05 -25.99 26.10
N ASN A 370 4.13 -26.18 25.15
CA ASN A 370 4.31 -27.10 24.04
C ASN A 370 5.07 -26.50 22.85
N LYS A 371 5.38 -25.19 22.90
CA LYS A 371 6.07 -24.43 21.86
C LYS A 371 5.37 -24.53 20.49
N ARG A 372 4.04 -24.50 20.52
CA ARG A 372 3.19 -24.60 19.31
C ARG A 372 2.56 -23.26 18.98
N THR A 373 2.34 -23.02 17.70
CA THR A 373 1.74 -21.78 17.18
C THR A 373 0.49 -22.10 16.37
N SER A 374 -0.56 -21.28 16.50
CA SER A 374 -1.69 -21.30 15.58
C SER A 374 -1.32 -20.63 14.25
N LYS A 375 -2.19 -20.75 13.24
CA LYS A 375 -2.12 -19.96 12.02
C LYS A 375 -2.09 -18.46 12.36
N HIS A 376 -1.31 -17.69 11.60
CA HIS A 376 -1.28 -16.23 11.67
C HIS A 376 -2.68 -15.66 11.37
N LEU A 377 -3.06 -14.59 12.08
CA LEU A 377 -4.36 -13.94 11.94
C LEU A 377 -4.45 -13.09 10.67
N GLN A 378 -3.32 -12.60 10.17
CA GLN A 378 -3.20 -11.93 8.88
C GLN A 378 -2.14 -12.64 8.03
N THR A 379 -2.36 -12.76 6.73
CA THR A 379 -1.33 -13.26 5.81
C THR A 379 -0.08 -12.38 5.89
N PRO A 380 1.13 -12.94 6.09
CA PRO A 380 2.36 -12.18 6.14
C PRO A 380 2.54 -11.30 4.91
N VAL A 381 3.06 -10.09 5.12
CA VAL A 381 3.37 -9.17 4.01
C VAL A 381 4.71 -9.55 3.43
N VAL A 382 4.79 -9.72 2.12
CA VAL A 382 6.02 -10.11 1.42
C VAL A 382 6.56 -8.90 0.66
N THR A 383 7.88 -8.71 0.65
CA THR A 383 8.51 -7.63 -0.12
C THR A 383 8.22 -7.76 -1.62
N GLU A 384 8.02 -6.64 -2.31
CA GLU A 384 7.76 -6.67 -3.76
C GLU A 384 8.97 -7.13 -4.57
N SER A 385 10.16 -6.69 -4.14
CA SER A 385 11.46 -7.07 -4.67
C SER A 385 12.25 -7.88 -3.63
N ARG A 386 13.26 -8.62 -4.10
CA ARG A 386 14.21 -9.28 -3.19
C ARG A 386 15.03 -8.25 -2.42
N VAL A 387 15.31 -8.54 -1.16
CA VAL A 387 16.15 -7.73 -0.28
C VAL A 387 17.56 -8.31 -0.27
N CYS A 388 18.54 -7.47 -0.59
CA CYS A 388 19.95 -7.82 -0.58
C CYS A 388 20.59 -7.27 0.69
N ILE A 389 21.19 -8.14 1.50
CA ILE A 389 21.98 -7.73 2.67
C ILE A 389 23.44 -8.00 2.33
N ARG A 390 24.10 -7.00 1.76
CA ARG A 390 25.51 -7.06 1.34
C ARG A 390 26.43 -6.48 2.42
N PRO A 391 27.72 -6.82 2.43
CA PRO A 391 28.68 -6.18 3.31
C PRO A 391 28.73 -4.68 3.07
N CYS A 392 28.52 -3.89 4.12
CA CYS A 392 28.71 -2.44 4.09
C CYS A 392 29.11 -1.88 5.47
N GLY A 393 29.40 -0.57 5.53
CA GLY A 393 29.96 0.11 6.70
C GLY A 393 31.45 0.43 6.54
N PRO A 394 32.07 1.20 7.46
CA PRO A 394 33.46 1.59 7.34
C PRO A 394 34.35 0.36 7.34
N GLY A 395 34.85 0.01 6.15
CA GLY A 395 35.86 -1.02 5.98
C GLY A 395 37.15 -0.64 6.70
N PRO A 396 38.05 -1.60 6.99
CA PRO A 396 39.46 -1.24 7.13
C PRO A 396 39.95 -0.64 5.82
N TYR A 397 40.82 0.38 5.88
CA TYR A 397 41.53 1.08 4.77
C TYR A 397 40.70 2.24 4.14
N LEU A 398 41.10 3.52 4.16
CA LEU A 398 42.33 4.22 4.55
C LEU A 398 42.00 5.60 5.12
N ASN A 399 42.62 5.91 6.27
CA ASN A 399 42.89 7.27 6.69
C ASN A 399 44.05 7.78 5.82
N SER A 400 43.78 8.37 4.65
CA SER A 400 44.83 9.03 3.86
C SER A 400 44.29 10.08 2.90
N TYR A 401 43.41 10.97 3.36
CA TYR A 401 43.33 12.35 2.83
C TYR A 401 42.92 13.27 3.97
N ALA A 402 43.83 13.43 4.93
CA ALA A 402 43.94 14.72 5.60
C ALA A 402 44.37 15.71 4.51
N SER A 403 43.41 16.40 3.91
CA SER A 403 43.65 17.51 2.99
C SER A 403 44.54 18.51 3.71
N THR A 404 45.81 18.53 3.30
CA THR A 404 46.78 19.54 3.68
C THR A 404 46.26 20.86 3.11
N ILE A 405 45.63 21.68 3.95
CA ILE A 405 45.39 23.08 3.64
C ILE A 405 46.77 23.74 3.68
N ASN A 406 47.40 23.85 2.51
CA ASN A 406 48.47 24.81 2.31
C ASN A 406 47.81 26.20 2.35
N MET A 407 47.99 26.91 3.46
CA MET A 407 47.86 28.36 3.46
C MET A 407 48.91 28.93 2.50
N VAL A 408 48.47 29.39 1.33
CA VAL A 408 49.24 30.36 0.56
C VAL A 408 48.85 31.73 1.09
N LYS A 409 49.82 32.37 1.75
CA LYS A 409 49.84 33.79 2.07
C LYS A 409 49.70 34.61 0.78
N MET A 410 48.76 35.55 0.75
CA MET A 410 48.96 36.85 0.12
C MET A 410 48.87 37.91 1.22
#